data_AF-A0AAU8SD84-F1
#
_entry.id   AF-A0AAU8SD84-F1
#
_cell.length_a   1.000
_cell.length_b   1.000
_cell.length_c   1.000
_cell.angle_alpha   90.00
_cell.angle_beta   90.00
_cell.angle_gamma   90.00
#
_symmetry.space_group_name_H-M   'P 1'
#
loop_
_entity.id
_entity.type
_entity.pdbx_description
1 polymer ?
#
loop_
_entity_poly.entity_id
_entity_poly.type
_entity_poly.pdbx_seq_one_letter_code
_entity_poly.pdbx_strand_id
1 'polypeptide(L)'
;MKIYNQLQKIKSHLKQNKKLWLEHEYNENGKIYKKEFFIKLHNNTFHIGLDEYLEDYEDATDLYRVHIRKSYTSLSEAMTFITSELHITEDEIIFKCNKS
;
A
#
# COMPACT_ATOMS: atom_id res chain seq x y z
N MET A 1 -1.65 8.78 -21.76
CA MET A 1 -0.31 8.18 -21.94
C MET A 1 0.47 7.99 -20.63
N LYS A 2 0.34 8.88 -19.63
CA LYS A 2 1.05 8.81 -18.33
C LYS A 2 0.69 7.59 -17.47
N ILE A 3 -0.60 7.29 -17.33
CA ILE A 3 -1.15 6.19 -16.51
C ILE A 3 -0.66 4.81 -16.96
N TYR A 4 -0.68 4.53 -18.26
CA TYR A 4 -0.22 3.24 -18.79
C TYR A 4 1.26 2.97 -18.44
N ASN A 5 2.10 4.01 -18.51
CA ASN A 5 3.53 3.89 -18.17
C ASN A 5 3.75 3.70 -16.66
N GLN A 6 2.92 4.31 -15.81
CA GLN A 6 3.00 4.13 -14.36
C GLN A 6 2.62 2.70 -13.95
N LEU A 7 1.50 2.16 -14.46
CA LEU A 7 1.08 0.78 -14.19
C LEU A 7 2.13 -0.26 -14.62
N GLN A 8 2.77 -0.08 -15.79
CA GLN A 8 3.83 -0.97 -16.23
C GLN A 8 5.06 -0.92 -15.32
N LYS A 9 5.40 0.26 -14.81
CA LYS A 9 6.50 0.43 -13.87
C LYS A 9 6.23 -0.29 -12.56
N ILE A 10 5.04 -0.11 -11.99
CA ILE A 10 4.60 -0.83 -10.77
C ILE A 10 4.62 -2.33 -11.01
N LYS A 11 4.09 -2.78 -12.15
CA LYS A 11 4.09 -4.20 -12.53
C LYS A 11 5.50 -4.77 -12.62
N SER A 12 6.43 -4.05 -13.26
CA SER A 12 7.83 -4.46 -13.38
C SER A 12 8.49 -4.57 -12.02
N HIS A 13 8.30 -3.56 -11.17
CA HIS A 13 8.84 -3.54 -9.81
C HIS A 13 8.32 -4.73 -8.99
N LEU A 14 7.00 -4.96 -8.96
CA LEU A 14 6.40 -6.07 -8.21
C LEU A 14 6.79 -7.44 -8.77
N LYS A 15 7.05 -7.57 -10.07
CA LYS A 15 7.58 -8.82 -10.64
C LYS A 15 9.00 -9.12 -10.15
N GLN A 16 9.83 -8.09 -10.00
CA GLN A 16 11.23 -8.19 -9.57
C GLN A 16 11.33 -8.35 -8.05
N ASN A 17 10.75 -7.43 -7.28
CA ASN A 17 10.92 -7.33 -5.83
C ASN A 17 9.86 -8.07 -5.02
N LYS A 18 8.78 -8.54 -5.67
CA LYS A 18 7.62 -9.22 -5.06
C LYS A 18 6.84 -8.43 -4.01
N LYS A 19 7.34 -7.28 -3.56
CA LYS A 19 6.68 -6.45 -2.56
C LYS A 19 7.03 -4.97 -2.74
N LEU A 20 6.16 -4.11 -2.24
CA LEU A 20 6.35 -2.69 -2.06
C LEU A 20 5.70 -2.27 -0.74
N TRP A 21 6.34 -1.36 -0.01
CA TRP A 21 5.90 -0.94 1.32
C TRP A 21 6.02 0.57 1.49
N LEU A 22 4.95 1.22 1.93
CA LEU A 22 4.88 2.64 2.27
C LEU A 22 4.55 2.75 3.75
N GLU A 23 5.34 3.54 4.46
CA GLU A 23 5.14 3.84 5.87
C GLU A 23 5.04 5.35 6.01
N HIS A 24 4.10 5.79 6.83
CA HIS A 24 3.94 7.18 7.20
C HIS A 24 3.57 7.26 8.68
N GLU A 25 4.17 8.20 9.38
CA GLU A 25 3.85 8.51 10.76
C GLU A 25 3.27 9.93 10.81
N TYR A 26 2.22 10.12 11.60
CA TYR A 26 1.60 11.42 11.79
C TYR A 26 1.09 11.61 13.22
N ASN A 27 1.04 12.88 13.65
CA ASN A 27 0.46 13.24 14.94
C ASN A 27 -1.00 13.66 14.77
N GLU A 28 -1.89 13.08 15.57
CA GLU A 28 -3.29 13.51 15.68
C GLU A 28 -3.65 13.62 17.15
N ASN A 29 -4.05 14.83 17.57
CA ASN A 29 -4.42 15.13 18.96
C ASN A 29 -3.35 14.73 20.00
N GLY A 30 -2.06 14.92 19.67
CA GLY A 30 -0.95 14.62 20.56
C GLY A 30 -0.55 13.14 20.59
N LYS A 31 -1.20 12.27 19.81
CA LYS A 31 -0.85 10.86 19.68
C LYS A 31 -0.18 10.57 18.34
N ILE A 32 0.76 9.64 18.35
CA ILE A 32 1.50 9.20 17.16
C ILE A 32 0.76 8.00 16.54
N TYR A 33 0.35 8.15 15.29
CA TYR A 33 -0.21 7.09 14.47
C TYR A 33 0.80 6.65 13.42
N LYS A 34 0.94 5.33 13.27
CA LYS A 34 1.63 4.70 12.16
C LYS A 34 0.61 4.25 11.13
N LYS A 35 0.89 4.54 9.86
CA LYS A 35 0.12 4.09 8.71
C LYS A 35 1.03 3.31 7.79
N GLU A 36 0.73 2.03 7.62
CA GLU A 36 1.53 1.10 6.83
C GLU A 36 0.72 0.52 5.70
N PHE A 37 1.19 0.73 4.49
CA PHE A 37 0.60 0.16 3.30
C PHE A 37 1.57 -0.76 2.59
N PHE A 38 1.04 -1.87 2.07
CA PHE A 38 1.84 -2.76 1.24
C PHE A 38 1.09 -3.33 0.05
N ILE A 39 1.87 -3.66 -0.98
CA ILE A 39 1.45 -4.49 -2.10
C ILE A 39 2.44 -5.66 -2.20
N LYS A 40 1.96 -6.89 -2.18
CA LYS A 40 2.77 -8.10 -2.37
C LYS A 40 2.25 -8.88 -3.58
N LEU A 41 3.15 -9.35 -4.43
CA LEU A 41 2.85 -10.24 -5.54
C LEU A 41 3.26 -11.67 -5.17
N HIS A 42 2.28 -12.56 -5.02
CA HIS A 42 2.49 -13.97 -4.72
C HIS A 42 1.55 -14.82 -5.57
N ASN A 43 2.06 -15.85 -6.26
CA ASN A 43 1.29 -16.72 -7.16
C ASN A 43 0.36 -15.93 -8.13
N ASN A 44 0.89 -14.91 -8.80
CA ASN A 44 0.15 -14.00 -9.68
C ASN A 44 -1.03 -13.25 -9.04
N THR A 45 -1.10 -13.23 -7.71
CA THR A 45 -2.10 -12.50 -6.93
C THR A 45 -1.43 -11.31 -6.24
N PHE A 46 -2.06 -10.14 -6.35
CA PHE A 46 -1.69 -8.91 -5.67
C PHE A 46 -2.41 -8.86 -4.33
N HIS A 47 -1.67 -8.98 -3.24
CA HIS A 47 -2.17 -8.83 -1.88
C HIS A 47 -1.89 -7.40 -1.41
N ILE A 48 -2.94 -6.71 -0.99
CA ILE A 48 -2.91 -5.32 -0.56
C ILE A 48 -3.24 -5.28 0.92
N GLY A 49 -2.44 -4.55 1.69
CA GLY A 49 -2.73 -4.27 3.08
C GLY A 49 -2.61 -2.80 3.39
N LEU A 50 -3.47 -2.33 4.29
CA LEU A 50 -3.35 -1.05 4.94
C LEU A 50 -3.64 -1.25 6.43
N ASP A 51 -2.68 -0.87 7.25
CA ASP A 51 -2.79 -0.83 8.70
C ASP A 51 -2.63 0.62 9.15
N GLU A 52 -3.46 1.03 10.11
CA GLU A 52 -3.37 2.33 10.75
C GLU A 52 -3.64 2.16 12.23
N TYR A 53 -2.65 2.47 13.05
CA TYR A 53 -2.65 2.14 14.46
C TYR A 53 -1.88 3.18 15.27
N LEU A 54 -2.20 3.31 16.55
CA LEU A 54 -1.37 4.06 17.49
C LEU A 54 -0.08 3.29 17.74
N GLU A 55 1.05 3.97 17.82
CA GLU A 55 2.35 3.31 18.06
C GLU A 55 2.32 2.33 19.25
N ASP A 56 1.61 2.67 20.34
CA ASP A 56 1.43 1.82 21.51
C ASP A 56 0.72 0.47 21.23
N TYR A 57 0.07 0.34 20.07
CA TYR A 57 -0.77 -0.80 19.68
C TYR A 57 -0.24 -1.56 18.46
N GLU A 58 1.04 -1.44 18.10
CA GLU A 58 1.67 -2.04 16.89
C GLU A 58 1.43 -3.55 16.68
N ASP A 59 1.08 -4.31 17.71
CA ASP A 59 0.79 -5.76 17.62
C ASP A 59 -0.66 -6.13 17.98
N ALA A 60 -1.52 -5.14 18.23
CA ALA A 60 -2.91 -5.33 18.66
C ALA A 60 -3.89 -4.98 17.55
N THR A 61 -4.00 -5.86 16.55
CA THR A 61 -4.82 -5.62 15.33
C THR A 61 -6.29 -5.31 15.59
N ASP A 62 -6.84 -5.75 16.73
CA ASP A 62 -8.20 -5.45 17.19
C ASP A 62 -8.37 -3.99 17.63
N LEU A 63 -7.27 -3.32 17.96
CA LEU A 63 -7.21 -1.91 18.34
C LEU A 63 -6.82 -0.98 17.18
N TYR A 64 -6.63 -1.53 15.98
CA TYR A 64 -6.27 -0.71 14.82
C TYR A 64 -7.44 0.17 14.41
N ARG A 65 -7.12 1.41 14.04
CA ARG A 65 -8.08 2.33 13.43
C ARG A 65 -8.47 1.84 12.04
N VAL A 66 -7.51 1.30 11.29
CA VAL A 66 -7.72 0.69 9.97
C VAL A 66 -6.97 -0.62 9.92
N HIS A 67 -7.66 -1.68 9.48
CA HIS A 67 -7.03 -2.95 9.14
C HIS A 67 -7.69 -3.51 7.89
N ILE A 68 -7.01 -3.38 6.75
CA ILE A 68 -7.51 -3.81 5.45
C ILE A 68 -6.62 -4.89 4.88
N ARG A 69 -7.23 -5.95 4.37
CA ARG A 69 -6.58 -6.99 3.56
C ARG A 69 -7.45 -7.28 2.34
N LYS A 70 -6.91 -7.11 1.15
CA LYS A 70 -7.59 -7.41 -0.12
C LYS A 70 -6.65 -8.14 -1.07
N SER A 71 -7.22 -8.89 -2.00
CA SER A 71 -6.46 -9.66 -2.98
C SER A 71 -7.10 -9.53 -4.36
N TYR A 72 -6.27 -9.35 -5.38
CA TYR A 72 -6.69 -9.16 -6.77
C TYR A 72 -5.80 -9.95 -7.71
N THR A 73 -6.36 -10.47 -8.79
CA THR A 73 -5.59 -11.10 -9.88
C THR A 73 -5.17 -10.09 -10.95
N SER A 74 -5.82 -8.92 -10.98
CA SER A 74 -5.52 -7.81 -11.88
C SER A 74 -4.84 -6.67 -11.15
N LEU A 75 -3.67 -6.23 -11.65
CA LEU A 75 -3.01 -5.03 -11.12
C LEU A 75 -3.86 -3.77 -11.34
N SER A 76 -4.64 -3.70 -12.42
CA SER A 76 -5.48 -2.53 -12.67
C SER A 76 -6.58 -2.40 -11.62
N GLU A 77 -7.24 -3.51 -11.28
CA GLU A 77 -8.28 -3.51 -10.23
C GLU A 77 -7.70 -3.21 -8.85
N ALA A 78 -6.53 -3.80 -8.54
CA ALA A 78 -5.79 -3.47 -7.34
C ALA A 78 -5.52 -1.97 -7.23
N MET A 79 -5.02 -1.35 -8.31
CA MET A 79 -4.70 0.08 -8.34
C MET A 79 -5.95 0.97 -8.28
N THR A 80 -7.06 0.56 -8.90
CA THR A 80 -8.35 1.24 -8.73
C THR A 80 -8.78 1.23 -7.26
N PHE A 81 -8.74 0.07 -6.59
CA PHE A 81 -9.06 -0.01 -5.16
C PHE A 81 -8.14 0.88 -4.30
N ILE A 82 -6.82 0.83 -4.55
CA ILE A 82 -5.83 1.62 -3.81
C ILE A 82 -6.10 3.12 -3.91
N THR A 83 -6.38 3.61 -5.12
CA THR A 83 -6.56 5.05 -5.36
C THR A 83 -7.93 5.55 -4.92
N SER A 84 -8.99 4.77 -5.13
CA SER A 84 -10.36 5.16 -4.81
C SER A 84 -10.73 4.98 -3.35
N GLU A 85 -10.36 3.85 -2.74
CA GLU A 85 -10.80 3.47 -1.39
C GLU A 85 -9.73 3.74 -0.32
N LEU A 86 -8.45 3.55 -0.64
CA LEU A 86 -7.36 3.78 0.33
C LEU A 86 -6.77 5.19 0.25
N HIS A 87 -7.14 5.94 -0.78
CA HIS A 87 -6.65 7.29 -1.08
C HIS A 87 -5.12 7.38 -1.18
N ILE A 88 -4.45 6.30 -1.59
CA ILE A 88 -3.02 6.28 -1.86
C ILE A 88 -2.81 6.58 -3.34
N THR A 89 -2.02 7.60 -3.63
CA THR A 89 -1.85 8.07 -5.00
C THR A 89 -0.87 7.19 -5.79
N GLU A 90 -1.04 7.18 -7.12
CA GLU A 90 -0.08 6.49 -7.99
C GLU A 90 1.33 7.07 -7.86
N ASP A 91 1.46 8.38 -7.64
CA ASP A 91 2.75 9.05 -7.53
C ASP A 91 3.52 8.62 -6.28
N GLU A 92 2.85 8.41 -5.14
CA GLU A 92 3.47 7.85 -3.92
C GLU A 92 4.04 6.44 -4.18
N ILE A 93 3.26 5.60 -4.87
CA ILE A 93 3.67 4.23 -5.19
C ILE A 93 4.84 4.23 -6.18
N ILE A 94 4.79 5.08 -7.20
CA ILE A 94 5.86 5.22 -8.19
C ILE A 94 7.13 5.76 -7.55
N PHE A 95 7.00 6.73 -6.64
CA PHE A 95 8.12 7.26 -5.87
C PHE A 95 8.80 6.16 -5.07
N LYS A 96 8.02 5.30 -4.38
CA LYS A 96 8.58 4.15 -3.65
C LYS A 96 9.22 3.12 -4.58
N CYS A 97 8.63 2.84 -5.75
CA CYS A 97 9.24 1.98 -6.76
C CYS A 97 10.63 2.46 -7.22
N ASN A 98 10.91 3.76 -7.18
CA ASN A 98 12.21 4.34 -7.57
C ASN A 98 13.26 4.29 -6.48
N LYS A 99 12.83 4.14 -5.22
CA LYS A 99 13.69 4.17 -4.03
C LYS A 99 14.07 2.78 -3.52
N SER A 100 13.42 1.72 -4.01
CA SER A 100 13.71 0.34 -3.63
C SER A 100 14.44 -0.37 -4.76
#